data_AF-A0A7V3RX99-F1
#
_entry.id   AF-A0A7V3RX99-F1
#
_cell.length_a   1.000
_cell.length_b   1.000
_cell.length_c   1.000
_cell.angle_alpha   90.00
_cell.angle_beta   90.00
_cell.angle_gamma   90.00
#
_symmetry.space_group_name_H-M   'P 1'
#
loop_
_entity.id
_entity.type
_entity.pdbx_description
1 polymer ?
#
loop_
_entity_poly.entity_id
_entity_poly.type
_entity_poly.pdbx_seq_one_letter_code
_entity_poly.pdbx_strand_id
1 'polypeptide(L)'
;SKRISRKHCYFTTDFETQTVQKIPIPEERQENQCMLDEDVIRLAKIGRKIELHYGKPMDIEWAIDKDLMAPGNVLILQSRPETVWSQRKSSPVIGPKSGFDLLMERAMRPFKVE
;
A
#
# COMPACT_ATOMS: atom_id res chain seq x y z
N SER A 1 14.14 -5.48 3.98
CA SER A 1 13.94 -6.93 3.75
C SER A 1 12.60 -7.14 3.05
N LYS A 2 12.50 -8.16 2.19
CA LYS A 2 11.21 -8.55 1.58
C LYS A 2 10.44 -9.42 2.56
N ARG A 3 9.12 -9.23 2.66
CA ARG A 3 8.23 -10.14 3.40
C ARG A 3 7.37 -10.86 2.37
N ILE A 4 7.59 -12.16 2.20
CA ILE A 4 6.80 -12.98 1.28
C ILE A 4 5.85 -13.85 2.08
N SER A 5 4.56 -13.73 1.80
CA SER A 5 3.53 -14.58 2.39
C SER A 5 3.40 -15.88 1.60
N ARG A 6 3.11 -16.99 2.31
CA ARG A 6 2.74 -18.27 1.70
C ARG A 6 1.37 -18.14 1.02
N LYS A 7 1.29 -18.53 -0.25
CA LYS A 7 0.08 -18.42 -1.10
C LYS A 7 -0.40 -19.81 -1.47
N HIS A 8 -1.55 -20.22 -0.96
CA HIS A 8 -2.06 -21.59 -1.14
C HIS A 8 -2.82 -21.81 -2.44
N CYS A 9 -3.45 -20.77 -3.01
CA CYS A 9 -4.26 -20.85 -4.21
C CYS A 9 -4.25 -19.54 -5.00
N TYR A 10 -4.64 -19.62 -6.27
CA TYR A 10 -4.99 -18.47 -7.10
C TYR A 10 -6.34 -18.72 -7.78
N PHE A 11 -6.93 -17.66 -8.30
CA PHE A 11 -8.16 -17.73 -9.09
C PHE A 11 -7.82 -17.47 -10.56
N THR A 12 -8.47 -18.21 -11.45
CA THR A 12 -8.37 -18.04 -12.90
C THR A 12 -9.74 -18.24 -13.54
N THR A 13 -9.88 -17.86 -14.80
CA THR A 13 -11.12 -18.03 -15.55
C THR A 13 -11.03 -19.30 -16.36
N ASP A 14 -12.04 -20.15 -16.23
CA ASP A 14 -12.31 -21.21 -17.19
C ASP A 14 -12.97 -20.60 -18.41
N PHE A 15 -12.29 -20.62 -19.55
CA PHE A 15 -12.76 -20.00 -20.78
C PHE A 15 -13.87 -20.80 -21.47
N GLU A 16 -14.03 -22.08 -21.16
CA GLU A 16 -15.13 -22.89 -21.71
C GLU A 16 -16.43 -22.59 -20.97
N THR A 17 -16.39 -22.60 -19.63
CA THR A 17 -17.57 -22.38 -18.79
C THR A 17 -17.82 -20.91 -18.44
N GLN A 18 -16.85 -20.03 -18.70
CA GLN A 18 -16.84 -18.61 -18.30
C GLN A 18 -17.01 -18.41 -16.78
N THR A 19 -16.50 -19.36 -15.99
CA THR A 19 -16.58 -19.32 -14.53
C THR A 19 -15.22 -19.08 -13.89
N VAL A 20 -15.23 -18.56 -12.66
CA VAL A 20 -14.01 -18.42 -11.85
C VAL A 20 -13.70 -19.75 -11.19
N GLN A 21 -12.49 -20.25 -11.43
CA GLN A 21 -11.96 -21.46 -10.81
C GLN A 21 -10.86 -21.13 -9.81
N LYS A 22 -10.86 -21.84 -8.67
CA LYS A 22 -9.83 -21.76 -7.64
C LYS A 22 -8.82 -22.90 -7.83
N ILE A 23 -7.57 -22.57 -8.13
CA ILE A 23 -6.51 -23.53 -8.40
C ILE A 23 -5.48 -23.53 -7.27
N PRO A 24 -5.10 -24.69 -6.70
CA PRO A 24 -4.03 -24.76 -5.71
C PRO A 24 -2.67 -24.37 -6.32
N ILE A 25 -1.85 -23.66 -5.55
CA ILE A 25 -0.48 -23.33 -5.96
C ILE A 25 0.44 -24.49 -5.54
N PRO A 26 1.27 -25.04 -6.45
CA PRO A 26 2.27 -26.04 -6.11
C PRO A 26 3.18 -25.59 -4.96
N GLU A 27 3.58 -26.50 -4.08
CA GLU A 27 4.29 -26.17 -2.83
C GLU A 27 5.55 -25.32 -3.08
N GLU A 28 6.31 -25.68 -4.11
CA GLU A 28 7.53 -25.00 -4.55
C GLU A 28 7.31 -23.56 -5.05
N ARG A 29 6.06 -23.15 -5.29
CA ARG A 29 5.69 -21.79 -5.71
C ARG A 29 5.00 -20.96 -4.64
N GLN A 30 4.58 -21.56 -3.52
CA GLN A 30 3.74 -20.85 -2.53
C GLN A 30 4.48 -19.68 -1.87
N GLU A 31 5.81 -19.78 -1.75
CA GLU A 31 6.67 -18.79 -1.11
C GLU A 31 7.45 -17.93 -2.12
N ASN A 32 7.16 -18.07 -3.42
CA ASN A 32 7.75 -17.22 -4.43
C ASN A 32 7.18 -15.81 -4.37
N GLN A 33 8.01 -14.82 -4.72
CA GLN A 33 7.57 -13.45 -4.92
C GLN A 33 6.58 -13.40 -6.11
N CYS A 34 5.44 -12.74 -5.92
CA CYS A 34 4.36 -12.72 -6.92
C CYS A 34 4.51 -11.61 -7.99
N MET A 35 5.44 -10.68 -7.80
CA MET A 35 5.61 -9.49 -8.63
C MET A 35 7.08 -9.07 -8.65
N LEU A 36 7.63 -8.65 -9.79
CA LEU A 36 9.02 -8.20 -9.88
C LEU A 36 9.21 -6.87 -9.12
N ASP A 37 10.41 -6.62 -8.61
CA ASP A 37 10.71 -5.39 -7.85
C ASP A 37 10.48 -4.13 -8.70
N GLU A 38 10.76 -4.19 -10.00
CA GLU A 38 10.54 -3.09 -10.93
C GLU A 38 9.05 -2.76 -11.08
N ASP A 39 8.19 -3.78 -11.13
CA ASP A 39 6.75 -3.60 -11.21
C ASP A 39 6.19 -3.04 -9.89
N VAL A 40 6.74 -3.45 -8.74
CA VAL A 40 6.40 -2.86 -7.42
C VAL A 40 6.70 -1.35 -7.43
N ILE A 41 7.89 -0.96 -7.89
CA ILE A 41 8.29 0.46 -7.96
C ILE A 41 7.39 1.22 -8.93
N ARG A 42 7.05 0.62 -10.08
CA ARG A 42 6.16 1.24 -11.08
C ARG A 42 4.76 1.44 -10.53
N LEU A 43 4.18 0.42 -9.90
CA LEU A 43 2.88 0.49 -9.26
C LEU A 43 2.85 1.58 -8.18
N ALA A 44 3.89 1.69 -7.35
CA ALA A 44 3.99 2.73 -6.34
C ALA A 44 4.02 4.15 -6.94
N LYS A 45 4.74 4.35 -8.06
CA LYS A 45 4.75 5.62 -8.80
C LYS A 45 3.37 5.95 -9.37
N ILE A 46 2.64 4.96 -9.88
CA ILE A 46 1.27 5.15 -10.39
C ILE A 46 0.33 5.51 -9.24
N GLY A 47 0.38 4.79 -8.12
CA GLY A 47 -0.41 5.08 -6.92
C GLY A 47 -0.22 6.51 -6.42
N ARG A 48 1.04 6.98 -6.33
CA ARG A 48 1.35 8.37 -5.97
C ARG A 48 0.76 9.40 -6.93
N LYS A 49 0.77 9.13 -8.23
CA LYS A 49 0.13 10.02 -9.22
C LYS A 49 -1.39 10.07 -9.04
N ILE A 50 -2.01 8.93 -8.75
CA ILE A 50 -3.46 8.83 -8.49
C ILE A 50 -3.84 9.61 -7.23
N GLU A 51 -3.11 9.44 -6.13
CA GLU A 51 -3.33 10.21 -4.89
C GLU A 51 -3.19 11.72 -5.11
N LEU A 52 -2.15 12.15 -5.85
CA LEU A 52 -1.96 13.56 -6.20
C LEU A 52 -3.10 14.12 -7.04
N HIS A 53 -3.63 13.33 -7.98
CA HIS A 53 -4.75 13.74 -8.83
C HIS A 53 -6.04 13.94 -8.01
N TYR A 54 -6.34 13.06 -7.07
CA TYR A 54 -7.56 13.14 -6.24
C TYR A 54 -7.40 13.96 -4.96
N GLY A 55 -6.17 14.33 -4.59
CA GLY A 55 -5.86 15.13 -3.40
C GLY A 55 -6.14 14.43 -2.07
N LYS A 56 -6.22 13.09 -2.06
CA LYS A 56 -6.53 12.28 -0.87
C LYS A 56 -5.97 10.86 -1.01
N PRO A 57 -5.82 10.10 0.09
CA PRO A 57 -5.45 8.70 0.04
C PRO A 57 -6.47 7.88 -0.77
N MET A 58 -5.97 6.98 -1.60
CA MET A 58 -6.78 6.18 -2.52
C MET A 58 -6.55 4.69 -2.28
N ASP A 59 -7.63 3.93 -2.29
CA ASP A 59 -7.64 2.47 -2.41
C ASP A 59 -7.73 2.13 -3.92
N ILE A 60 -6.79 1.31 -4.41
CA ILE A 60 -6.55 1.11 -5.84
C ILE A 60 -6.45 -0.39 -6.13
N GLU A 61 -7.36 -0.88 -6.96
CA GLU A 61 -7.28 -2.21 -7.55
C GLU A 61 -6.49 -2.16 -8.86
N TRP A 62 -5.57 -3.10 -9.03
CA TRP A 62 -4.63 -3.14 -10.15
C TRP A 62 -4.41 -4.56 -10.64
N ALA A 63 -3.89 -4.69 -11.86
CA ALA A 63 -3.46 -5.94 -12.44
C ALA A 63 -2.10 -5.78 -13.14
N ILE A 64 -1.38 -6.88 -13.28
CA ILE A 64 -0.25 -7.00 -14.20
C ILE A 64 -0.66 -7.92 -15.33
N ASP A 65 -0.67 -7.37 -16.53
CA ASP A 65 -0.81 -8.14 -17.75
C ASP A 65 0.57 -8.66 -18.17
N LYS A 66 0.70 -9.98 -18.33
CA LYS A 66 1.97 -10.63 -18.68
C LYS A 66 2.26 -10.58 -20.18
N ASP A 67 1.24 -10.35 -20.99
CA ASP A 67 1.36 -10.30 -22.45
C ASP A 67 1.74 -8.87 -22.92
N LEU A 68 1.54 -7.87 -22.06
CA LEU A 68 1.99 -6.51 -22.29
C LEU A 68 3.44 -6.30 -21.84
N MET A 69 4.18 -5.50 -22.63
CA MET A 69 5.53 -5.10 -22.26
C MET A 69 5.51 -3.94 -21.26
N ALA A 70 6.50 -3.92 -20.36
CA ALA A 70 6.75 -2.78 -19.51
C ALA A 70 7.05 -1.51 -20.35
N PRO A 71 6.59 -0.31 -19.92
CA PRO A 71 5.88 -0.03 -18.66
C PRO A 71 4.35 -0.20 -18.71
N GLY A 72 3.78 -0.60 -19.86
CA GLY A 72 2.33 -0.68 -20.08
C GLY A 72 1.64 -1.89 -19.46
N ASN A 73 2.40 -2.78 -18.82
CA ASN A 73 1.93 -4.01 -18.20
C ASN A 73 1.14 -3.80 -16.90
N VAL A 74 1.24 -2.63 -16.26
CA VAL A 74 0.49 -2.33 -15.03
C VAL A 74 -0.80 -1.61 -15.38
N LEU A 75 -1.93 -2.25 -15.10
CA LEU A 75 -3.26 -1.74 -15.38
C LEU A 75 -3.96 -1.34 -14.08
N ILE A 76 -4.69 -0.22 -14.10
CA ILE A 76 -5.54 0.23 -12.99
C ILE A 76 -6.98 -0.15 -13.31
N LEU A 77 -7.59 -0.93 -12.42
CA LEU A 77 -8.94 -1.44 -12.60
C LEU A 77 -9.96 -0.53 -11.91
N GLN A 78 -9.70 -0.18 -10.65
CA GLN A 78 -10.60 0.59 -9.81
C GLN A 78 -9.76 1.54 -8.93
N SER A 79 -10.26 2.76 -8.69
CA SER A 79 -9.71 3.67 -7.68
C SER A 79 -10.84 4.35 -6.90
N ARG A 80 -10.83 4.23 -5.58
CA ARG A 80 -11.80 4.90 -4.69
C ARG A 80 -11.08 5.57 -3.52
N PRO A 81 -11.63 6.63 -2.92
CA PRO A 81 -11.09 7.20 -1.71
C PRO A 81 -10.95 6.13 -0.61
N GLU A 82 -9.85 6.16 0.12
CA GLU A 82 -9.64 5.32 1.29
C GLU A 82 -10.57 5.79 2.44
N THR A 83 -11.34 4.86 3.03
CA THR A 83 -12.39 5.19 4.01
C THR A 83 -12.18 4.61 5.41
N VAL A 84 -11.22 3.70 5.60
CA VAL A 84 -11.01 2.97 6.86
C VAL A 84 -10.05 3.74 7.79
N TRP A 85 -8.98 4.31 7.26
CA TRP A 85 -7.98 5.04 8.06
C TRP A 85 -8.34 6.51 8.23
N SER A 86 -9.03 7.12 7.27
CA SER A 86 -9.55 8.50 7.38
C SER A 86 -10.50 8.70 8.57
N GLN A 87 -11.10 7.63 9.10
CA GLN A 87 -11.95 7.68 10.30
C GLN A 87 -11.22 7.46 11.62
N ARG A 88 -9.94 7.04 11.61
CA ARG A 88 -9.18 6.95 12.87
C ARG A 88 -8.96 8.36 13.40
N LYS A 89 -9.52 8.65 14.57
CA LYS A 89 -9.19 9.84 15.35
C LYS A 89 -7.69 9.84 15.62
N SER A 90 -6.96 10.68 14.89
CA SER A 90 -5.57 10.99 15.20
C SER A 90 -5.51 11.57 16.61
N SER A 91 -5.02 10.78 17.56
CA SER A 91 -4.66 11.30 18.88
C SER A 91 -3.33 12.06 18.72
N PRO A 92 -3.16 13.24 19.32
CA PRO A 92 -1.88 13.93 19.26
C PRO A 92 -0.77 13.01 19.77
N VAL A 93 0.29 12.83 18.98
CA VAL A 93 1.47 12.03 19.37
C VAL A 93 2.12 12.59 20.65
N ILE A 94 1.86 13.86 20.95
CA ILE A 94 2.44 14.62 22.05
C ILE A 94 1.56 14.61 23.33
N GLY A 95 0.49 13.79 23.35
CA GLY A 95 -0.47 13.78 24.45
C GLY A 95 -1.29 15.08 24.51
N PRO A 96 -1.88 15.44 25.66
CA PRO A 96 -2.80 16.58 25.77
C PRO A 96 -2.11 17.96 25.70
N LYS A 97 -0.79 18.02 25.60
CA LYS A 97 -0.02 19.27 25.60
C LYS A 97 -0.17 20.01 24.28
N SER A 98 -0.49 21.30 24.35
CA SER A 98 -0.47 22.19 23.20
C SER A 98 0.98 22.50 22.77
N GLY A 99 1.15 23.04 21.56
CA GLY A 99 2.47 23.52 21.12
C GLY A 99 3.06 24.60 22.03
N PHE A 100 2.20 25.39 22.68
CA PHE A 100 2.60 26.40 23.65
C PHE A 100 3.16 25.77 24.94
N ASP A 101 2.52 24.71 25.46
CA ASP A 101 2.97 24.01 26.67
C ASP A 101 4.38 23.42 26.49
N LEU A 102 4.67 22.91 25.29
CA LEU A 102 6.00 22.36 24.95
C LEU A 102 7.07 23.45 24.85
N LEU A 103 6.72 24.60 24.27
CA LEU A 103 7.63 25.75 24.20
C LEU A 103 7.96 26.27 25.59
N MET A 104 6.95 26.37 26.47
CA MET A 104 7.14 26.80 27.85
C MET A 104 7.96 25.80 28.67
N GLU A 105 7.70 24.49 28.54
CA GLU A 105 8.51 23.47 29.20
C GLU A 105 9.99 23.56 28.79
N ARG A 106 10.26 23.79 27.50
CA ARG A 106 11.63 23.94 26.99
C ARG A 106 12.29 25.23 27.45
N ALA A 107 11.54 26.33 27.52
CA ALA A 107 12.04 27.62 28.00
C ALA A 107 12.35 27.62 29.51
N MET A 108 11.61 26.83 30.28
CA MET A 108 11.75 26.74 31.74
C MET A 108 12.77 25.68 32.19
N ARG A 109 13.45 24.98 31.26
CA ARG A 109 14.55 24.07 31.63
C ARG A 109 15.78 24.89 32.05
N PRO A 110 16.22 24.81 33.32
CA PRO A 110 17.40 25.54 33.76
C PRO A 110 18.64 24.98 33.05
N PHE A 111 19.44 25.88 32.47
CA PHE A 111 20.74 25.53 31.92
C PHE A 111 21.73 25.38 33.07
N LYS A 112 22.42 24.24 33.16
CA LYS A 112 23.60 24.14 34.02
C LYS A 112 24.70 24.97 33.36
N VAL A 113 25.12 26.03 34.05
CA VAL A 113 26.33 26.78 33.71
C VAL A 113 27.47 26.03 34.40
N GLU A 114 28.33 25.38 33.62
CA GLU A 114 29.65 24.91 34.07
C GLU A 114 30.65 26.07 34.02
#